data_AF-A0A497BVD4-F1
#
_entry.id   AF-A0A497BVD4-F1
#
_cell.length_a   1.000
_cell.length_b   1.000
_cell.length_c   1.000
_cell.angle_alpha   90.00
_cell.angle_beta   90.00
_cell.angle_gamma   90.00
#
_symmetry.space_group_name_H-M   'P 1'
#
loop_
_entity.id
_entity.type
_entity.pdbx_description
1 polymer ?
#
loop_
_entity_poly.entity_id
_entity_poly.type
_entity_poly.pdbx_seq_one_letter_code
_entity_poly.pdbx_strand_id
1 'polypeptide(L)' 'VLSSPAVERLRDLSVQGIVTTNSIPIPAEKQLPNLTILSVAHLLSRVIKRVHEGSSVGEVFRGYRRYQ' A
#
# COMPACT_ATOMS: atom_id res chain seq x y z
N VAL A 1 8.21 -9.78 3.78
CA VAL A 1 7.75 -8.79 2.77
C VAL A 1 8.35 -9.18 1.44
N LEU A 2 7.54 -9.48 0.39
CA LEU A 2 7.99 -10.00 -0.92
C LEU A 2 9.36 -10.69 -0.88
N SER A 3 9.48 -11.58 0.10
CA SER A 3 10.71 -12.25 0.49
C SER A 3 10.72 -13.58 -0.21
N SER A 4 11.90 -14.09 -0.58
CA SER A 4 11.98 -15.36 -1.28
C SER A 4 11.19 -16.44 -0.52
N PRO A 5 10.34 -17.25 -1.19
CA PRO A 5 10.09 -17.32 -2.63
C PRO A 5 8.77 -16.65 -3.08
N ALA A 6 8.39 -15.51 -2.49
CA ALA A 6 7.09 -14.89 -2.72
C ALA A 6 6.88 -14.37 -4.15
N VAL A 7 7.94 -13.85 -4.80
CA VAL A 7 7.85 -13.32 -6.16
C VAL A 7 7.61 -14.45 -7.16
N GLU A 8 8.28 -15.58 -6.96
CA GLU A 8 8.13 -16.80 -7.75
C GLU A 8 6.71 -17.33 -7.62
N ARG A 9 6.22 -17.48 -6.38
CA ARG A 9 4.84 -17.94 -6.14
C ARG A 9 3.81 -17.04 -6.79
N LEU A 10 3.97 -15.72 -6.70
CA LEU A 10 3.03 -14.78 -7.30
C LEU A 10 3.08 -14.78 -8.84
N ARG A 11 4.25 -15.07 -9.42
CA ARG A 11 4.42 -15.22 -10.87
C ARG A 11 3.69 -16.46 -11.41
N ASP A 12 3.67 -17.54 -10.64
CA ASP A 12 3.06 -18.81 -11.04
C ASP A 12 1.53 -18.83 -10.85
N LEU A 13 0.96 -17.84 -10.17
CA LEU A 13 -0.48 -17.71 -9.99
C LEU A 13 -1.15 -17.07 -11.22
N SER A 14 -2.30 -17.62 -11.60
CA SER A 14 -3.18 -17.04 -12.64
C SER A 14 -4.05 -15.91 -12.07
N VAL A 15 -3.42 -14.87 -11.51
CA VAL A 15 -4.11 -13.67 -11.00
C VAL A 15 -4.02 -12.53 -12.00
N GLN A 16 -5.12 -11.79 -12.18
CA GLN A 16 -5.18 -10.66 -13.12
C GLN A 16 -4.23 -9.53 -12.73
N GLY A 17 -4.08 -9.26 -11.43
CA GLY A 17 -3.26 -8.16 -10.95
C GLY A 17 -2.96 -8.27 -9.47
N ILE A 18 -1.83 -7.69 -9.07
CA ILE A 18 -1.38 -7.63 -7.68
C ILE A 18 -1.33 -6.15 -7.31
N VAL A 19 -2.01 -5.77 -6.24
CA VAL A 19 -2.01 -4.38 -5.75
C VAL A 19 -1.41 -4.34 -4.36
N THR A 20 -0.42 -3.49 -4.16
CA THR A 20 0.21 -3.24 -2.86
C THR A 20 0.44 -1.74 -2.67
N THR A 21 1.08 -1.36 -1.57
CA THR A 21 1.45 0.02 -1.29
C THR A 21 2.95 0.24 -1.32
N ASN A 22 3.38 1.50 -1.42
CA ASN A 22 4.78 1.90 -1.26
C ASN A 22 5.21 2.07 0.21
N SER A 23 4.54 1.41 1.17
CA SER A 23 4.92 1.46 2.59
C SER A 23 6.28 0.82 2.86
N ILE A 24 6.71 -0.09 1.98
CA ILE A 24 8.04 -0.68 1.96
C ILE A 24 8.56 -0.60 0.52
N PRO A 25 9.81 -0.16 0.29
CA PRO A 25 10.40 -0.16 -1.05
C PRO A 25 10.42 -1.56 -1.66
N ILE A 26 9.93 -1.68 -2.90
CA ILE A 26 10.00 -2.92 -3.68
C ILE A 26 11.07 -2.71 -4.77
N PRO A 27 12.19 -3.43 -4.70
CA PRO A 27 13.26 -3.26 -5.68
C PRO A 27 12.82 -3.79 -7.06
N ALA A 28 13.41 -3.25 -8.12
CA ALA A 28 12.93 -3.44 -9.50
C ALA A 28 12.87 -4.92 -9.91
N GLU A 29 13.82 -5.74 -9.46
CA GLU A 29 13.89 -7.17 -9.74
C GLU A 29 12.72 -7.98 -9.14
N LYS A 30 11.98 -7.40 -8.19
CA LYS A 30 10.81 -8.01 -7.56
C LYS A 30 9.48 -7.48 -8.10
N GLN A 31 9.51 -6.53 -9.05
CA GLN A 31 8.30 -5.94 -9.62
C GLN A 31 7.78 -6.79 -10.78
N LEU A 32 6.71 -7.55 -10.51
CA LEU A 32 6.03 -8.33 -11.53
C LEU A 32 5.30 -7.40 -12.53
N PRO A 33 5.14 -7.80 -13.81
CA PRO A 33 4.49 -6.96 -14.83
C PRO A 33 3.06 -6.53 -14.49
N ASN A 34 2.35 -7.31 -13.68
CA ASN A 34 0.99 -7.06 -13.23
C ASN A 34 0.92 -6.46 -11.80
N LEU A 35 2.03 -5.94 -11.28
CA LEU A 35 2.09 -5.29 -9.97
C LEU A 35 1.74 -3.81 -10.08
N THR A 36 0.75 -3.37 -9.32
CA THR A 36 0.43 -1.95 -9.09
C THR A 36 0.82 -1.55 -7.67
N ILE A 37 1.57 -0.45 -7.55
CA ILE A 37 2.00 0.10 -6.26
C ILE A 37 1.25 1.41 -6.01
N LEU A 38 0.40 1.42 -4.98
CA LEU A 38 -0.34 2.60 -4.55
C LEU A 38 0.44 3.39 -3.50
N SER A 39 0.40 4.72 -3.60
CA SER A 39 1.08 5.56 -2.62
C SER A 39 0.24 5.70 -1.33
N VAL A 40 0.85 5.43 -0.18
CA VAL A 40 0.27 5.76 1.14
C VAL A 40 0.67 7.14 1.64
N ALA A 41 1.47 7.91 0.89
CA ALA A 41 2.01 9.19 1.31
C ALA A 41 0.91 10.20 1.72
N HIS A 42 -0.20 10.27 0.98
CA HIS A 42 -1.31 11.16 1.30
C HIS A 42 -2.05 10.77 2.60
N LEU A 43 -2.17 9.46 2.87
CA LEU A 43 -2.74 8.97 4.13
C LEU A 43 -1.83 9.38 5.29
N LEU A 44 -0.54 9.09 5.17
CA LEU A 44 0.44 9.37 6.22
C LEU A 44 0.60 10.87 6.49
N SER A 45 0.63 11.72 5.44
CA SER A 45 0.77 13.17 5.61
C SER A 45 -0.40 13.78 6.39
N ARG A 46 -1.63 13.31 6.13
CA ARG A 46 -2.82 13.72 6.89
C ARG A 46 -2.75 13.25 8.34
N VAL A 47 -2.28 12.04 8.60
CA VAL A 47 -2.11 11.53 9.97
C VAL A 47 -1.10 12.38 10.73
N ILE A 48 0.08 12.65 10.15
CA ILE A 48 1.12 13.49 10.75
C ILE A 48 0.57 14.87 11.11
N LYS A 49 -0.16 15.51 10.18
CA LYS A 49 -0.81 16.81 10.42
C LYS A 49 -1.76 16.77 11.63
N ARG A 50 -2.62 15.74 11.72
CA ARG A 50 -3.59 15.63 12.83
C ARG A 50 -2.93 15.41 14.18
N VAL A 51 -1.89 14.58 14.24
CA VAL A 51 -1.10 14.38 15.46
C VAL A 51 -0.45 15.69 15.89
N HIS A 52 0.14 16.43 14.94
CA HIS A 52 0.76 17.72 15.22
C HIS A 52 -0.25 18.77 15.74
N GLU A 53 -1.47 18.78 15.18
CA GLU A 53 -2.54 19.72 15.57
C GLU A 53 -3.34 19.26 16.81
N GLY A 54 -3.02 18.12 17.42
CA GLY A 54 -3.78 17.58 18.56
C GLY A 54 -5.23 17.21 18.21
N SER A 55 -5.51 16.89 16.95
CA SER A 55 -6.85 16.60 16.44
C SER A 55 -7.05 15.12 16.12
N SER A 56 -8.32 14.69 15.99
CA SER A 56 -8.65 13.28 15.79
C SER A 56 -8.05 12.70 14.50
N VAL A 57 -7.23 11.65 14.66
CA VAL A 57 -6.69 10.84 13.56
C VAL A 57 -7.78 10.02 12.88
N GLY A 58 -8.81 9.59 13.61
CA GLY A 58 -9.93 8.79 13.06
C GLY A 58 -10.67 9.50 11.91
N GLU A 59 -10.68 10.83 11.91
CA GLU A 59 -11.24 11.66 10.84
C GLU A 59 -10.55 11.45 9.49
N VAL A 60 -9.27 11.05 9.46
CA VAL A 60 -8.55 10.76 8.21
C VAL A 60 -9.18 9.58 7.47
N PHE A 61 -9.67 8.58 8.21
CA PHE A 61 -10.20 7.33 7.67
C PHE A 61 -11.66 7.42 7.19
N ARG A 62 -12.39 8.50 7.49
CA ARG A 62 -13.77 8.70 6.98
C ARG A 62 -13.85 8.63 5.45
N GLY A 63 -12.87 9.21 4.74
CA GLY A 63 -12.83 9.20 3.28
C GLY A 63 -12.54 7.83 2.65
N TYR A 64 -12.08 6.86 3.44
CA TYR A 64 -11.71 5.51 2.98
C TYR A 64 -12.78 4.46 3.30
N ARG A 65 -13.87 4.82 4.01
CA ARG A 65 -14.97 3.92 4.36
C ARG A 65 -15.93 3.57 3.21
N ARG A 66 -15.54 3.80 1.96
CA ARG A 66 -16.45 3.70 0.80
C ARG A 66 -16.86 2.27 0.39
N TYR A 67 -16.53 1.27 1.19
CA TYR A 67 -16.88 -0.15 1.00
C TYR A 67 -17.29 -0.82 2.32
N GLN A 68 -18.13 -0.15 3.12
CA GLN A 68 -18.94 -0.85 4.13
C GLN A 68 -20.33 -1.12 3.57
#